data_AF-A0A9Q0PN08-F1
#
_entry.id   AF-A0A9Q0PN08-F1
#
_cell.length_a   1.000
_cell.length_b   1.000
_cell.length_c   1.000
_cell.angle_alpha   90.00
_cell.angle_beta   90.00
_cell.angle_gamma   90.00
#
_symmetry.space_group_name_H-M   'P 1'
#
loop_
_entity.id
_entity.type
_entity.pdbx_description
1 polymer ?
#
loop_
_entity_poly.entity_id
_entity_poly.type
_entity_poly.pdbx_seq_one_letter_code
_entity_poly.pdbx_strand_id
1 'polypeptide(L)'
;MNFALFDAGRIALSRDHKPDLEAEKERILKAGGCIHAGRVNGCLNLARAIGDVEFKQNKFFSVEKQIVTANPDINTVQLCDDDDFLVLGM
;
A
#
# COMPACT_ATOMS: atom_id res chain seq x y z
N MET A 1 -0.44 6.19 -3.59
CA MET A 1 -0.12 6.56 -4.97
C MET A 1 -1.15 5.91 -5.85
N ASN A 2 -1.95 6.74 -6.50
CA ASN A 2 -3.14 6.32 -7.21
C ASN A 2 -2.86 6.25 -8.71
N PHE A 3 -3.08 5.06 -9.28
CA PHE A 3 -3.02 4.80 -10.70
C PHE A 3 -4.45 4.60 -11.20
N ALA A 4 -4.81 5.26 -12.30
CA ALA A 4 -6.10 5.08 -12.92
C ALA A 4 -5.98 5.12 -14.44
N LEU A 5 -6.63 4.16 -15.10
CA LEU A 5 -6.82 4.11 -16.54
C LEU A 5 -8.14 4.79 -16.87
N PHE A 6 -8.15 5.61 -17.92
CA PHE A 6 -9.32 6.34 -18.38
C PHE A 6 -9.69 5.88 -19.79
N ASP A 7 -10.98 5.64 -19.95
CA ASP A 7 -11.71 5.33 -21.18
C ASP A 7 -13.00 6.20 -21.18
N ALA A 8 -14.16 5.64 -21.49
CA ALA A 8 -15.46 6.27 -21.23
C ALA A 8 -15.74 6.55 -19.72
N GLY A 9 -14.92 6.00 -18.82
CA GLY A 9 -14.97 6.17 -17.38
C GLY A 9 -13.59 6.15 -16.73
N ARG A 10 -13.56 5.78 -15.45
CA ARG A 10 -12.32 5.71 -14.65
C ARG A 10 -12.20 4.32 -14.05
N ILE A 11 -11.12 3.63 -14.39
CA ILE A 11 -10.75 2.33 -13.85
C ILE A 11 -9.62 2.51 -12.85
N ALA A 12 -9.88 2.24 -11.57
CA ALA A 12 -8.85 2.30 -10.53
C ALA A 12 -7.89 1.11 -10.67
N LEU A 13 -6.61 1.40 -10.89
CA LEU A 13 -5.56 0.38 -11.03
C LEU A 13 -4.72 0.18 -9.76
N SER A 14 -4.87 1.07 -8.77
CA SER A 14 -4.29 0.89 -7.46
C SER A 14 -5.24 1.37 -6.36
N ARG A 15 -4.82 1.14 -5.12
CA ARG A 15 -5.46 1.63 -3.91
C ARG A 15 -4.41 2.19 -2.97
N ASP A 16 -4.79 3.17 -2.18
CA ASP A 16 -3.92 3.67 -1.12
C ASP A 16 -3.87 2.68 0.06
N HIS A 17 -2.66 2.27 0.42
CA HIS A 17 -2.41 1.41 1.56
C HIS A 17 -2.35 2.22 2.86
N LYS A 18 -3.53 2.60 3.35
CA LYS A 18 -3.69 3.28 4.64
C LYS A 18 -3.62 2.26 5.79
N PRO A 19 -3.11 2.66 6.99
CA PRO A 19 -2.98 1.73 8.12
C PRO A 19 -4.29 1.08 8.56
N ASP A 20 -5.43 1.75 8.40
CA ASP A 20 -6.76 1.29 8.77
C ASP A 20 -7.39 0.28 7.79
N LEU A 21 -6.80 0.10 6.62
CA LEU A 21 -7.20 -0.97 5.70
C LEU A 21 -6.96 -2.33 6.36
N GLU A 22 -7.97 -3.19 6.40
CA GLU A 22 -7.94 -4.42 7.22
C GLU A 22 -6.71 -5.31 6.98
N ALA A 23 -6.30 -5.54 5.74
CA ALA A 23 -5.10 -6.32 5.43
C ALA A 23 -3.79 -5.68 5.96
N GLU A 24 -3.73 -4.34 5.96
CA GLU A 24 -2.59 -3.60 6.48
C GLU A 24 -2.57 -3.63 8.01
N LYS A 25 -3.73 -3.35 8.62
CA LYS A 25 -3.95 -3.40 10.06
C LYS A 25 -3.62 -4.76 10.65
N GLU A 26 -4.08 -5.83 10.01
CA GLU A 26 -3.78 -7.20 10.44
C GLU A 26 -2.27 -7.48 10.42
N ARG A 27 -1.57 -7.10 9.34
CA ARG A 27 -0.11 -7.24 9.27
C ARG A 27 0.59 -6.42 10.35
N ILE A 28 0.23 -5.15 10.51
CA ILE A 28 0.82 -4.24 11.49
C ILE A 28 0.72 -4.84 12.90
N LEU A 29 -0.47 -5.29 13.29
CA LEU A 29 -0.72 -5.87 14.61
C LEU A 29 0.04 -7.19 14.80
N LYS A 30 0.04 -8.09 13.79
CA LYS A 30 0.80 -9.35 13.84
C LYS A 30 2.30 -9.13 13.94
N ALA A 31 2.82 -8.06 13.34
CA ALA A 31 4.23 -7.69 13.38
C ALA A 31 4.65 -7.03 14.71
N GLY A 32 3.71 -6.82 15.65
CA GLY A 32 3.94 -6.20 16.95
C GLY A 32 3.81 -4.67 16.96
N GLY A 33 3.31 -4.07 15.88
CA GLY A 33 3.00 -2.65 15.82
C GLY A 33 1.61 -2.31 16.35
N CYS A 34 1.28 -1.02 16.37
CA CYS A 34 -0.05 -0.52 16.70
C CYS A 34 -0.49 0.59 15.74
N ILE A 35 -1.77 0.96 15.79
CA ILE A 35 -2.31 2.11 15.05
C ILE A 35 -2.87 3.09 16.06
N HIS A 36 -2.34 4.31 16.04
CA HIS A 36 -2.77 5.41 16.90
C HIS A 36 -3.10 6.63 16.04
N ALA A 37 -4.32 7.15 16.16
CA ALA A 37 -4.80 8.29 15.36
C ALA A 37 -4.54 8.13 13.83
N GLY A 38 -4.79 6.92 13.30
CA GLY A 38 -4.56 6.61 11.88
C GLY A 38 -3.09 6.47 11.48
N ARG A 39 -2.16 6.41 12.44
CA ARG A 39 -0.72 6.28 12.20
C ARG A 39 -0.14 5.00 12.79
N VAL A 40 0.72 4.34 12.03
CA VAL A 40 1.53 3.19 12.45
C VAL A 40 2.49 3.62 13.56
N ASN A 41 2.37 2.99 14.72
CA ASN A 41 3.08 3.31 15.96
C ASN A 41 2.99 4.80 16.34
N GLY A 42 1.94 5.51 15.91
CA GLY A 42 1.81 6.96 16.08
C GLY A 42 2.72 7.82 15.17
N CYS A 43 3.60 7.20 14.37
CA CYS A 43 4.61 7.89 13.58
C CYS A 43 4.19 8.09 12.11
N LEU A 44 3.88 7.00 11.38
CA LEU A 44 3.68 7.03 9.93
C LEU A 44 2.21 6.90 9.55
N ASN A 45 1.72 7.75 8.65
CA ASN A 45 0.34 7.67 8.10
C ASN A 45 0.23 6.77 6.86
N LEU A 46 1.26 5.97 6.58
CA LEU A 46 1.37 5.02 5.47
C LEU A 46 1.61 3.62 6.03
N ALA A 47 1.06 2.59 5.39
CA ALA A 47 1.33 1.20 5.77
C ALA A 47 2.42 0.53 4.93
N ARG A 48 2.71 1.07 3.74
CA ARG A 48 3.70 0.54 2.80
C ARG A 48 4.60 1.65 2.28
N ALA A 49 5.89 1.37 2.21
CA ALA A 49 6.90 2.31 1.73
C ALA A 49 8.21 1.58 1.39
N ILE A 50 9.00 2.15 0.47
CA ILE A 50 10.43 1.84 0.31
C ILE A 50 11.17 2.76 1.30
N GLY A 51 12.19 2.24 2.01
CA GLY A 51 12.81 2.96 3.15
C GLY A 51 12.23 2.54 4.50
N ASP A 52 12.07 3.45 5.45
CA ASP A 52 11.47 3.24 6.79
C ASP A 52 12.00 1.97 7.49
N VAL A 53 13.33 1.84 7.48
CA VAL A 53 14.06 0.63 7.85
C VAL A 53 13.82 0.26 9.31
N GLU A 54 13.59 1.24 10.18
CA GLU A 54 13.27 1.08 11.59
C GLU A 54 11.97 0.30 11.84
N PHE A 55 11.04 0.27 10.88
CA PHE A 55 9.80 -0.51 10.94
C PHE A 55 9.94 -1.92 10.35
N LYS A 56 11.15 -2.30 9.90
CA LYS A 56 11.44 -3.52 9.13
C LYS A 56 12.51 -4.40 9.77
N GLN A 57 12.71 -4.27 11.08
CA GLN A 57 13.77 -4.96 11.82
C GLN A 57 13.31 -6.25 12.52
N ASN A 58 12.09 -6.73 12.28
CA ASN A 58 11.61 -7.94 12.94
C ASN A 58 12.24 -9.19 12.30
N LYS A 59 13.21 -9.78 12.99
CA LYS A 59 13.99 -10.95 12.53
C LYS A 59 13.20 -12.25 12.42
N PHE A 60 12.01 -12.32 13.01
CA PHE A 60 11.15 -13.51 12.97
C PHE A 60 10.17 -13.50 11.79
N PHE A 61 10.08 -12.37 11.07
CA PHE A 61 9.21 -12.22 9.91
C PHE A 61 10.01 -11.98 8.64
N SER A 62 9.45 -12.44 7.53
CA SER A 62 9.92 -12.11 6.19
C SER A 62 9.71 -10.62 5.89
N VAL A 63 10.35 -10.14 4.81
CA VAL A 63 10.36 -8.70 4.44
C VAL A 63 8.96 -8.15 4.18
N GLU A 64 8.04 -8.99 3.71
CA GLU A 64 6.67 -8.62 3.41
C GLU A 64 5.75 -8.58 4.63
N LYS A 65 6.16 -9.20 5.74
CA LYS A 65 5.39 -9.33 7.00
C LYS A 65 5.85 -8.35 8.09
N GLN A 66 6.66 -7.35 7.74
CA GLN A 66 7.09 -6.29 8.63
C GLN A 66 5.94 -5.30 8.96
N ILE A 67 6.12 -4.45 9.97
CA ILE A 67 5.13 -3.43 10.37
C ILE A 67 4.79 -2.53 9.16
N VAL A 68 5.84 -1.97 8.54
CA VAL A 68 5.75 -1.32 7.23
C VAL A 68 6.42 -2.24 6.21
N THR A 69 5.77 -2.49 5.08
CA THR A 69 6.30 -3.37 4.03
C THR A 69 6.64 -2.60 2.76
N ALA A 70 7.67 -3.04 2.04
CA ALA A 70 7.97 -2.57 0.68
C ALA A 70 7.29 -3.44 -0.40
N ASN A 71 6.54 -4.48 -0.01
CA ASN A 71 5.89 -5.38 -0.95
C ASN A 71 4.73 -4.66 -1.69
N PRO A 72 4.77 -4.52 -3.02
CA PRO A 72 3.70 -3.87 -3.78
C PRO A 72 2.50 -4.80 -3.98
N ASP A 73 1.31 -4.20 -4.16
CA ASP A 73 0.22 -4.89 -4.88
C ASP A 73 0.47 -4.70 -6.38
N ILE A 74 0.34 -5.76 -7.18
CA ILE A 74 0.58 -5.75 -8.62
C ILE A 74 -0.73 -6.10 -9.33
N ASN A 75 -1.18 -5.21 -10.21
CA ASN A 75 -2.32 -5.43 -11.10
C ASN A 75 -1.83 -5.39 -12.55
N THR A 76 -2.28 -6.35 -13.36
CA THR A 76 -1.99 -6.44 -14.79
C THR A 76 -3.30 -6.32 -15.56
N VAL A 77 -3.33 -5.43 -16.54
CA VAL A 77 -4.49 -5.23 -17.42
C VAL A 77 -4.04 -5.36 -18.88
N GLN A 78 -4.93 -5.87 -19.74
CA GLN A 78 -4.74 -5.83 -21.18
C GLN A 78 -5.42 -4.57 -21.71
N LEU A 79 -4.69 -3.80 -22.53
CA LEU A 79 -5.22 -2.59 -23.14
C LEU A 79 -6.08 -2.92 -24.36
N CYS A 80 -7.06 -2.06 -24.65
CA CYS A 80 -7.85 -2.08 -25.87
C CYS A 80 -7.89 -0.71 -26.55
N ASP A 81 -8.53 -0.64 -27.72
CA ASP A 81 -8.62 0.59 -28.52
C ASP A 81 -9.48 1.70 -27.87
N ASP A 82 -10.24 1.37 -26.81
CA ASP A 82 -11.06 2.32 -26.05
C ASP A 82 -10.30 3.01 -24.89
N ASP A 83 -9.07 2.56 -24.59
CA ASP A 83 -8.25 3.13 -23.52
C ASP A 83 -7.56 4.42 -23.96
N ASP A 84 -7.83 5.54 -23.26
CA ASP A 84 -7.31 6.85 -23.64
C ASP A 84 -5.94 7.15 -23.01
N PHE A 85 -5.86 7.18 -21.67
CA PHE A 85 -4.62 7.53 -20.95
C PHE A 85 -4.57 7.01 -19.52
N LEU A 86 -3.34 6.92 -18.99
CA LEU A 86 -3.06 6.60 -17.60
C LEU A 86 -2.78 7.88 -16.80
N VAL A 87 -3.41 8.01 -15.64
CA VAL A 87 -3.08 9.04 -14.64
C VAL A 87 -2.31 8.44 -13.49
N LEU A 88 -1.24 9.15 -13.13
CA LEU A 88 -0.40 8.91 -11.97
C LEU A 88 -0.57 10.09 -10.99
N GLY A 89 -1.11 9.83 -9.79
CA GLY A 89 -1.39 10.88 -8.81
C GLY A 89 -0.98 10.52 -7.39
N MET A 90 -0.71 11.56 -6.59
CA MET A 90 -0.45 11.46 -5.16
C MET A 90 -1.73 11.58 -4.35
#